data_AF-A0A150IPI4-F1
#
_entry.id   AF-A0A150IPI4-F1
#
_cell.length_a   1.000
_cell.length_b   1.000
_cell.length_c   1.000
_cell.angle_alpha   90.00
_cell.angle_beta   90.00
_cell.angle_gamma   90.00
#
_symmetry.space_group_name_H-M   'P 1'
#
loop_
_entity.id
_entity.type
_entity.pdbx_description
1 polymer ?
#
loop_
_entity_poly.entity_id
_entity_poly.type
_entity_poly.pdbx_seq_one_letter_code
_entity_poly.pdbx_strand_id
1 'polypeptide(L)'
;MKWGLGKSLYNSRILTSNYNVIIMKKILAIVISLLFVVSVFGVAQTMAREPCKSEIIGPTTVQVGDTFQVKVLFIEGDCCMTYSMGIKGSIEYVCSKPVCEGPEPIPGGYLFTFKALKPGTYKFISSGCPEDEKVYYTVTVIQKEYPMHQFMKILGFGKKK
;
A
#
# COMPACT_ATOMS: atom_id res chain seq x y z
N MET A 1 2.96 92.58 9.50
CA MET A 1 2.58 91.64 10.57
C MET A 1 1.89 90.43 9.93
N LYS A 2 2.33 89.22 10.29
CA LYS A 2 1.71 87.89 10.07
C LYS A 2 1.51 87.36 8.65
N TRP A 3 2.56 86.69 8.16
CA TRP A 3 2.46 85.44 7.40
C TRP A 3 1.94 84.31 8.29
N GLY A 4 1.00 83.46 7.84
CA GLY A 4 0.59 82.33 8.68
C GLY A 4 -0.54 81.39 8.26
N LEU A 5 -0.90 81.24 6.96
CA LEU A 5 -2.01 80.35 6.57
C LEU A 5 -1.71 79.29 5.51
N GLY A 6 -0.51 79.26 4.90
CA GLY A 6 -0.18 78.30 3.83
C GLY A 6 0.30 76.91 4.28
N LYS A 7 0.65 76.71 5.57
CA LYS A 7 1.31 75.47 6.04
C LYS A 7 0.36 74.33 6.44
N SER A 8 -0.94 74.59 6.57
CA SER A 8 -1.89 73.59 7.12
C SER A 8 -2.39 72.58 6.07
N LEU A 9 -2.67 73.02 4.84
CA LEU A 9 -3.29 72.19 3.81
C LEU A 9 -2.32 71.22 3.10
N TYR A 10 -1.02 71.55 3.07
CA TYR A 10 0.00 70.69 2.45
C TYR A 10 0.26 69.41 3.26
N ASN A 11 0.16 69.50 4.59
CA ASN A 11 0.43 68.37 5.48
C ASN A 11 -0.68 67.29 5.43
N SER A 12 -1.93 67.70 5.20
CA SER A 12 -3.10 66.78 5.16
C SER A 12 -3.15 65.91 3.90
N ARG A 13 -2.70 66.42 2.73
CA ARG A 13 -2.59 65.62 1.48
C ARG A 13 -1.45 64.60 1.50
N ILE A 14 -0.34 64.92 2.17
CA ILE A 14 0.81 64.01 2.28
C ILE A 14 0.48 62.83 3.23
N LEU A 15 -0.26 63.09 4.32
CA LEU A 15 -0.70 62.05 5.25
C LEU A 15 -1.69 61.06 4.62
N THR A 16 -2.63 61.54 3.80
CA THR A 16 -3.59 60.68 3.08
C THR A 16 -2.95 59.86 1.95
N SER A 17 -1.99 60.43 1.23
CA SER A 17 -1.19 59.69 0.23
C SER A 17 -0.32 58.61 0.86
N ASN A 18 0.34 58.88 1.99
CA ASN A 18 1.15 57.89 2.69
C ASN A 18 0.28 56.80 3.34
N TYR A 19 -0.89 57.13 3.85
CA TYR A 19 -1.84 56.16 4.41
C TYR A 19 -2.32 55.15 3.35
N ASN A 20 -2.69 55.62 2.15
CA ASN A 20 -3.07 54.75 1.05
C ASN A 20 -1.92 53.86 0.57
N VAL A 21 -0.69 54.38 0.51
CA VAL A 21 0.52 53.59 0.18
C VAL A 21 0.82 52.55 1.27
N ILE A 22 0.64 52.89 2.54
CA ILE A 22 0.80 51.96 3.68
C ILE A 22 -0.28 50.87 3.62
N ILE A 23 -1.54 51.22 3.33
CA ILE A 23 -2.63 50.26 3.15
C ILE A 23 -2.34 49.33 1.98
N MET A 24 -1.91 49.86 0.84
CA MET A 24 -1.64 49.07 -0.37
C MET A 24 -0.51 48.04 -0.15
N LYS A 25 0.53 48.42 0.60
CA LYS A 25 1.61 47.51 1.01
C LYS A 25 1.13 46.42 1.97
N LYS A 26 0.22 46.75 2.90
CA LYS A 26 -0.36 45.78 3.84
C LYS A 26 -1.30 44.79 3.17
N ILE A 27 -2.14 45.25 2.22
CA ILE A 27 -3.03 44.39 1.45
C ILE A 27 -2.22 43.43 0.57
N LEU A 28 -1.16 43.93 -0.09
CA LEU A 28 -0.29 43.08 -0.90
C LEU A 28 0.37 41.97 -0.05
N ALA A 29 0.83 42.30 1.16
CA ALA A 29 1.39 41.33 2.10
C ALA A 29 0.37 40.26 2.51
N ILE A 30 -0.88 40.66 2.79
CA ILE A 30 -1.96 39.73 3.14
C ILE A 30 -2.28 38.80 1.96
N VAL A 31 -2.43 39.34 0.74
CA VAL A 31 -2.73 38.55 -0.46
C VAL A 31 -1.63 37.55 -0.76
N ILE A 32 -0.36 37.97 -0.69
CA ILE A 32 0.78 37.05 -0.91
C ILE A 32 0.78 35.94 0.15
N SER A 33 0.56 36.27 1.43
CA SER A 33 0.47 35.23 2.48
C SER A 33 -0.66 34.23 2.22
N LEU A 34 -1.82 34.71 1.76
CA LEU A 34 -2.98 33.85 1.49
C LEU A 34 -2.72 32.93 0.29
N LEU A 35 -2.04 33.44 -0.74
CA LEU A 35 -1.63 32.69 -1.93
C LEU A 35 -0.67 31.56 -1.57
N PHE A 36 0.30 31.83 -0.68
CA PHE A 36 1.21 30.79 -0.18
C PHE A 36 0.47 29.71 0.61
N VAL A 37 -0.45 30.10 1.50
CA VAL A 37 -1.24 29.16 2.31
C VAL A 37 -2.10 28.26 1.41
N VAL A 38 -2.84 28.83 0.45
CA VAL A 38 -3.68 28.03 -0.48
C VAL A 38 -2.81 27.13 -1.38
N SER A 39 -1.62 27.60 -1.79
CA SER A 39 -0.69 26.82 -2.60
C SER A 39 -0.14 25.59 -1.88
N VAL A 40 0.20 25.68 -0.59
CA VAL A 40 0.73 24.50 0.14
C VAL A 40 -0.34 23.46 0.44
N PHE A 41 -1.60 23.87 0.66
CA PHE A 41 -2.71 22.93 0.84
C PHE A 41 -3.11 22.25 -0.47
N GLY A 42 -2.98 22.93 -1.62
CA GLY A 42 -3.27 22.34 -2.93
C GLY A 42 -2.34 21.17 -3.29
N VAL A 43 -1.04 21.30 -2.99
CA VAL A 43 -0.06 20.24 -3.31
C VAL A 43 -0.24 19.00 -2.42
N ALA A 44 -0.56 19.19 -1.14
CA ALA A 44 -0.73 18.09 -0.20
C ALA A 44 -1.87 17.12 -0.59
N GLN A 45 -2.96 17.64 -1.17
CA GLN A 45 -4.10 16.82 -1.59
C GLN A 45 -3.82 15.96 -2.82
N THR A 46 -2.95 16.42 -3.74
CA THR A 46 -2.57 15.64 -4.94
C THR A 46 -1.63 14.47 -4.65
N MET A 47 -1.08 14.39 -3.44
CA MET A 47 -0.11 13.35 -3.04
C MET A 47 -0.74 12.27 -2.15
N ALA A 48 -2.02 12.40 -1.77
CA ALA A 48 -2.74 11.38 -1.03
C ALA A 48 -3.10 10.23 -1.98
N ARG A 49 -2.20 9.25 -2.09
CA ARG A 49 -2.44 8.01 -2.82
C ARG A 49 -3.47 7.18 -2.03
N GLU A 50 -4.48 6.67 -2.72
CA GLU A 50 -5.47 5.79 -2.09
C GLU A 50 -4.79 4.52 -1.54
N PRO A 51 -5.21 4.05 -0.35
CA PRO A 51 -4.68 2.82 0.25
C PRO A 51 -4.93 1.63 -0.69
N CYS A 52 -3.90 0.80 -0.89
CA CYS A 52 -3.98 -0.39 -1.73
C CYS A 52 -4.75 -1.49 -0.99
N LYS A 53 -5.93 -1.84 -1.51
CA LYS A 53 -6.74 -2.92 -0.96
C LYS A 53 -6.61 -4.16 -1.84
N SER A 54 -5.87 -5.15 -1.34
CA SER A 54 -5.72 -6.46 -1.99
C SER A 54 -6.30 -7.59 -1.14
N GLU A 55 -6.93 -8.56 -1.80
CA GLU A 55 -7.43 -9.79 -1.18
C GLU A 55 -6.65 -10.99 -1.71
N ILE A 56 -6.23 -11.89 -0.80
CA ILE A 56 -5.51 -13.12 -1.16
C ILE A 56 -6.43 -14.30 -0.90
N ILE A 57 -6.76 -15.05 -1.96
CA ILE A 57 -7.67 -16.18 -1.93
C ILE A 57 -6.89 -17.44 -2.30
N GLY A 58 -6.90 -18.43 -1.41
CA GLY A 58 -6.27 -19.72 -1.67
C GLY A 58 -6.50 -20.70 -0.52
N PRO A 59 -6.03 -21.95 -0.65
CA PRO A 59 -6.16 -22.95 0.40
C PRO A 59 -5.26 -22.66 1.61
N THR A 60 -5.84 -22.61 2.81
CA THR A 60 -5.09 -22.44 4.06
C THR A 60 -4.33 -23.70 4.48
N THR A 61 -4.71 -24.86 3.95
CA THR A 61 -4.08 -26.16 4.20
C THR A 61 -3.88 -26.95 2.92
N VAL A 62 -2.70 -27.53 2.74
CA VAL A 62 -2.33 -28.35 1.56
C VAL A 62 -1.45 -29.52 1.97
N GLN A 63 -1.41 -30.61 1.20
CA GLN A 63 -0.53 -31.74 1.52
C GLN A 63 0.83 -31.60 0.81
N VAL A 64 1.86 -32.22 1.38
CA VAL A 64 3.16 -32.36 0.72
C VAL A 64 2.99 -33.10 -0.61
N GLY A 65 3.53 -32.52 -1.67
CA GLY A 65 3.47 -33.03 -3.04
C GLY A 65 2.36 -32.41 -3.89
N ASP A 66 1.37 -31.77 -3.26
CA ASP A 66 0.26 -31.17 -3.98
C ASP A 66 0.65 -29.81 -4.58
N THR A 67 0.03 -29.51 -5.73
CA THR A 67 0.07 -28.19 -6.34
C THR A 67 -1.19 -27.41 -5.97
N PHE A 68 -1.03 -26.16 -5.56
CA PHE A 68 -2.14 -25.29 -5.18
C PHE A 68 -2.02 -23.92 -5.83
N GLN A 69 -3.16 -23.25 -5.98
CA GLN A 69 -3.23 -21.93 -6.60
C GLN A 69 -3.62 -20.88 -5.57
N VAL A 70 -2.96 -19.72 -5.63
CA VAL A 70 -3.24 -18.54 -4.82
C VAL A 70 -3.58 -17.40 -5.76
N LYS A 71 -4.77 -16.84 -5.59
CA LYS A 71 -5.26 -15.69 -6.32
C LYS A 71 -5.01 -14.45 -5.49
N VAL A 72 -4.47 -13.42 -6.10
CA VAL A 72 -4.33 -12.09 -5.51
C VAL A 72 -5.20 -11.14 -6.32
N LEU A 73 -6.25 -10.63 -5.71
CA LEU A 73 -7.21 -9.70 -6.33
C LEU A 73 -6.96 -8.28 -5.82
N PHE A 74 -7.02 -7.32 -6.73
CA PHE A 74 -6.98 -5.89 -6.44
C PHE A 74 -8.40 -5.36 -6.41
N ILE A 75 -8.76 -4.74 -5.30
CA ILE A 75 -10.09 -4.20 -5.09
C ILE A 75 -10.05 -2.70 -5.40
N GLU A 76 -9.13 -1.95 -4.79
CA GLU A 76 -9.02 -0.49 -4.90
C GLU A 76 -7.55 -0.04 -4.83
N GLY A 77 -7.20 1.02 -5.57
CA GLY A 77 -5.91 1.70 -5.55
C GLY A 77 -4.84 1.19 -6.55
N ASP A 78 -3.88 2.06 -6.87
CA ASP A 78 -2.69 1.71 -7.67
C ASP A 78 -1.66 0.95 -6.83
N CYS A 79 -1.85 -0.37 -6.73
CA CYS A 79 -0.96 -1.27 -6.00
C CYS A 79 0.36 -1.53 -6.76
N CYS A 80 1.51 -1.11 -6.22
CA CYS A 80 2.79 -1.67 -6.66
C CYS A 80 3.01 -3.02 -5.98
N MET A 81 3.47 -4.02 -6.72
CA MET A 81 3.66 -5.37 -6.18
C MET A 81 5.14 -5.70 -6.00
N THR A 82 5.50 -6.08 -4.78
CA THR A 82 6.72 -6.83 -4.49
C THR A 82 6.32 -8.21 -3.98
N TYR A 83 6.49 -9.22 -4.83
CA TYR A 83 6.19 -10.60 -4.44
C TYR A 83 7.42 -11.23 -3.78
N SER A 84 7.36 -11.48 -2.48
CA SER A 84 8.28 -12.42 -1.82
C SER A 84 7.54 -13.75 -1.66
N MET A 85 7.47 -14.51 -2.75
CA MET A 85 6.66 -15.72 -2.82
C MET A 85 7.54 -16.97 -3.01
N GLY A 86 7.49 -17.87 -2.03
CA GLY A 86 8.19 -19.15 -2.05
C GLY A 86 9.44 -19.16 -1.17
N ILE A 87 9.57 -20.23 -0.38
CA ILE A 87 10.80 -20.54 0.34
C ILE A 87 11.48 -21.65 -0.43
N LYS A 88 12.65 -21.36 -1.02
CA LYS A 88 13.42 -22.32 -1.83
C LYS A 88 13.55 -23.67 -1.10
N GLY A 89 13.17 -24.75 -1.78
CA GLY A 89 13.20 -26.11 -1.22
C GLY A 89 12.09 -26.43 -0.21
N SER A 90 11.05 -25.61 -0.10
CA SER A 90 9.87 -25.82 0.76
C SER A 90 8.57 -25.59 0.02
N ILE A 91 8.39 -24.39 -0.55
CA ILE A 91 7.30 -24.06 -1.46
C ILE A 91 7.92 -23.42 -2.69
N GLU A 92 7.70 -24.02 -3.84
CA GLU A 92 8.23 -23.55 -5.10
C GLU A 92 7.12 -23.06 -6.02
N TYR A 93 7.39 -21.98 -6.73
CA TYR A 93 6.51 -21.47 -7.77
C TYR A 93 6.57 -22.41 -8.98
N VAL A 94 5.41 -22.86 -9.45
CA VAL A 94 5.28 -23.72 -10.63
C VAL A 94 4.75 -22.88 -11.77
N CYS A 95 5.51 -22.79 -12.85
CA CYS A 95 5.06 -22.14 -14.06
C CYS A 95 4.19 -23.11 -14.86
N SER A 96 2.97 -22.71 -15.20
CA SER A 96 2.10 -23.51 -16.09
C SER A 96 2.58 -23.49 -17.54
N LYS A 97 3.45 -22.54 -17.90
CA LYS A 97 4.00 -22.32 -19.26
C LYS A 97 5.51 -22.60 -19.30
N PRO A 98 6.06 -22.99 -20.47
CA PRO A 98 7.48 -23.32 -20.63
C PRO A 98 8.43 -22.13 -20.41
N VAL A 99 7.91 -20.90 -20.44
CA VAL A 99 8.64 -19.68 -20.10
C VAL A 99 7.94 -19.03 -18.91
N CYS A 100 8.66 -18.88 -17.81
CA CYS A 100 8.18 -18.22 -16.61
C CYS A 100 8.20 -16.70 -16.82
N GLU A 101 7.17 -16.16 -17.48
CA GLU A 101 6.99 -14.70 -17.64
C GLU A 101 6.40 -14.05 -16.38
N GLY A 102 6.26 -14.81 -15.29
CA GLY A 102 5.70 -14.36 -14.02
C GLY A 102 4.30 -14.92 -13.77
N PRO A 103 3.56 -14.36 -12.79
CA PRO A 103 2.21 -14.80 -12.47
C PRO A 103 1.24 -14.67 -13.64
N GLU A 104 0.26 -15.56 -13.69
CA GLU A 104 -0.76 -15.51 -14.73
C GLU A 104 -1.72 -14.34 -14.45
N PRO A 105 -1.90 -13.40 -15.40
CA PRO A 105 -2.85 -12.31 -15.22
C PRO A 105 -4.27 -12.85 -15.27
N ILE A 106 -5.10 -12.45 -14.29
CA ILE A 106 -6.53 -12.73 -14.23
C ILE A 106 -7.31 -11.42 -14.15
N PRO A 107 -8.60 -11.40 -14.50
CA PRO A 107 -9.42 -10.21 -14.31
C PRO A 107 -9.36 -9.72 -12.86
N GLY A 108 -8.86 -8.51 -12.65
CA GLY A 108 -8.71 -7.90 -11.33
C GLY A 108 -7.54 -8.46 -10.50
N GLY A 109 -6.56 -9.17 -11.08
CA GLY A 109 -5.52 -9.76 -10.25
C GLY A 109 -4.46 -10.61 -10.94
N TYR A 110 -3.80 -11.42 -10.12
CA TYR A 110 -2.80 -12.40 -10.53
C TYR A 110 -3.07 -13.77 -9.91
N LEU A 111 -2.75 -14.82 -10.66
CA LEU A 111 -2.83 -16.21 -10.25
C LEU A 111 -1.42 -16.78 -10.10
N PHE A 112 -1.13 -17.32 -8.92
CA PHE A 112 0.11 -17.97 -8.59
C PHE A 112 -0.12 -19.47 -8.38
N THR A 113 0.68 -20.30 -9.04
CA THR A 113 0.65 -21.74 -8.84
C THR A 113 1.90 -22.13 -8.04
N PHE A 114 1.71 -22.86 -6.95
CA PHE A 114 2.76 -23.32 -6.05
C PHE A 114 2.74 -24.83 -5.92
N LYS A 115 3.90 -25.42 -5.62
CA LYS A 115 4.06 -26.81 -5.22
C LYS A 115 4.58 -26.89 -3.80
N ALA A 116 3.86 -27.64 -2.97
CA ALA A 116 4.28 -27.93 -1.60
C ALA A 116 5.30 -29.06 -1.60
N LEU A 117 6.51 -28.81 -1.12
CA LEU A 117 7.60 -29.81 -1.06
C LEU A 117 7.90 -30.30 0.35
N LYS A 118 7.76 -29.43 1.35
CA LYS A 118 8.04 -29.76 2.75
C LYS A 118 6.88 -29.38 3.66
N PRO A 119 6.62 -30.17 4.71
CA PRO A 119 5.62 -29.83 5.70
C PRO A 119 6.10 -28.62 6.52
N GLY A 120 5.17 -27.73 6.84
CA GLY A 120 5.47 -26.49 7.56
C GLY A 120 4.40 -25.43 7.37
N THR A 121 4.43 -24.40 8.20
CA THR A 121 3.58 -23.22 8.06
C THR A 121 4.36 -22.11 7.39
N TYR A 122 3.87 -21.63 6.26
CA TYR A 122 4.52 -20.62 5.44
C TYR A 122 3.64 -19.37 5.38
N LYS A 123 4.26 -18.21 5.61
CA LYS A 123 3.60 -16.91 5.53
C LYS A 123 4.06 -16.22 4.26
N PHE A 124 3.11 -15.87 3.41
CA PHE A 124 3.30 -15.01 2.27
C PHE A 124 2.94 -13.58 2.66
N ILE A 125 3.73 -12.65 2.15
CA ILE A 125 3.52 -11.22 2.36
C ILE A 125 3.23 -10.63 0.98
N SER A 126 2.08 -10.01 0.85
CA SER A 126 1.81 -9.05 -0.22
C SER A 126 1.89 -7.67 0.42
N SER A 127 2.87 -6.87 0.00
CA SER A 127 2.97 -5.47 0.39
C SER A 127 2.51 -4.58 -0.76
N GLY A 128 1.59 -3.66 -0.47
CA GLY A 128 1.31 -2.52 -1.34
C GLY A 128 2.41 -1.45 -1.21
N CYS A 129 2.37 -0.45 -2.09
CA CYS A 129 2.98 0.85 -1.84
C CYS A 129 1.97 1.67 -1.01
N PRO A 130 2.22 2.15 0.22
CA PRO A 130 3.42 2.18 1.09
C PRO A 130 3.57 0.98 2.06
N GLU A 131 4.74 0.84 2.71
CA GLU A 131 5.15 -0.31 3.56
C GLU A 131 4.19 -0.70 4.70
N ASP A 132 3.23 0.16 5.03
CA ASP A 132 2.30 -0.02 6.14
C ASP A 132 1.15 -0.98 5.80
N GLU A 133 0.92 -1.26 4.51
CA GLU A 133 -0.16 -2.13 4.03
C GLU A 133 0.38 -3.51 3.64
N LYS A 134 0.60 -4.33 4.66
CA LYS A 134 1.02 -5.74 4.52
C LYS A 134 -0.17 -6.67 4.72
N VAL A 135 -0.54 -7.38 3.65
CA VAL A 135 -1.50 -8.48 3.73
C VAL A 135 -0.72 -9.79 3.92
N TYR A 136 -0.97 -10.44 5.05
CA TYR A 136 -0.38 -11.73 5.37
C TYR A 136 -1.31 -12.85 4.94
N TYR A 137 -0.78 -13.78 4.16
CA TYR A 137 -1.49 -15.01 3.81
C TYR A 137 -0.71 -16.21 4.32
N THR A 138 -1.35 -17.09 5.09
CA THR A 138 -0.68 -18.24 5.70
C THR A 138 -1.19 -19.54 5.12
N VAL A 139 -0.27 -20.37 4.64
CA VAL A 139 -0.55 -21.75 4.22
C VAL A 139 0.13 -22.72 5.16
N THR A 140 -0.57 -23.78 5.55
CA THR A 140 -0.02 -24.89 6.33
C THR A 140 0.09 -26.13 5.44
N VAL A 141 1.32 -26.56 5.19
CA VAL A 141 1.60 -27.80 4.48
C VAL A 141 1.65 -28.95 5.49
N ILE A 142 0.69 -29.87 5.38
CA ILE A 142 0.63 -31.08 6.20
C ILE A 142 1.31 -32.25 5.49
N GLN A 143 1.94 -33.14 6.26
CA GLN A 143 2.47 -34.37 5.68
C GLN A 143 1.33 -35.20 5.13
N LYS A 144 1.56 -35.79 3.95
CA LYS A 144 0.67 -36.82 3.41
C LYS A 144 0.81 -38.05 4.29
N GLU A 145 -0.24 -38.40 5.03
CA GLU A 145 -0.24 -39.65 5.79
C GLU A 145 -0.08 -40.81 4.81
N TYR A 146 0.94 -41.63 5.00
CA TYR A 146 1.07 -42.86 4.22
C TYR A 146 -0.13 -43.76 4.53
N PRO A 147 -0.78 -44.36 3.53
CA PRO A 147 -1.98 -45.18 3.73
C PRO A 147 -1.75 -46.29 4.77
N MET A 148 -0.53 -46.83 4.84
CA MET A 148 -0.13 -47.84 5.80
C MET A 148 -0.26 -47.40 7.28
N HIS A 149 -0.02 -46.12 7.58
CA HIS A 149 -0.18 -45.60 8.95
C HIS A 149 -1.65 -45.54 9.39
N GLN A 150 -2.57 -45.24 8.48
CA GLN A 150 -4.01 -45.31 8.77
C GLN A 150 -4.44 -46.75 9.02
N PHE A 151 -3.97 -47.70 8.20
CA PHE A 151 -4.23 -49.12 8.44
C PHE A 151 -3.66 -49.62 9.78
N MET A 152 -2.43 -49.24 10.14
CA MET A 152 -1.85 -49.63 11.44
C MET A 152 -2.63 -49.06 12.63
N LYS A 153 -3.17 -47.84 12.51
CA LYS A 153 -4.01 -47.21 13.53
C LYS A 153 -5.38 -47.87 13.66
N ILE A 154 -6.01 -48.23 12.54
CA ILE A 154 -7.28 -48.97 12.50
C ILE A 154 -7.11 -50.37 13.09
N LEU A 155 -6.00 -51.04 12.78
CA LEU A 155 -5.66 -52.36 13.29
C LEU A 155 -5.15 -52.36 14.74
N GLY A 156 -5.03 -51.18 15.38
CA GLY A 156 -4.65 -51.07 16.79
C GLY A 156 -3.17 -51.32 17.09
N PHE A 157 -2.31 -51.42 16.06
CA PHE A 157 -0.86 -51.53 16.23
C PHE A 157 -0.28 -50.19 16.67
N GLY A 158 -0.08 -50.02 17.98
CA GLY A 158 0.50 -48.81 18.56
C GLY A 158 -0.02 -48.42 19.94
N LYS A 159 -1.10 -49.05 20.42
CA LYS A 159 -1.47 -48.94 21.85
C LYS A 159 -0.51 -49.79 22.67
N LYS A 160 0.49 -49.17 23.29
CA LYS A 160 1.19 -49.81 24.42
C LYS A 160 0.15 -50.06 25.52
N LYS A 161 0.10 -51.29 26.02
CA LYS A 161 -0.63 -51.65 27.24
C LYS A 161 -0.09 -50.87 28.43
#